data_AF-A0A8T2KIN2-F1
#
_entry.id   AF-A0A8T2KIN2-F1
#
_cell.length_a   1.000
_cell.length_b   1.000
_cell.length_c   1.000
_cell.angle_alpha   90.00
_cell.angle_beta   90.00
_cell.angle_gamma   90.00
#
_symmetry.space_group_name_H-M   'P 1'
#
loop_
_entity.id
_entity.type
_entity.pdbx_description
1 polymer ?
#
loop_
_entity_poly.entity_id
_entity_poly.type
_entity_poly.pdbx_seq_one_letter_code
_entity_poly.pdbx_strand_id
1 'polypeptide(L)'
;MSSNTTKQNEHCLRNFDLTEYRQVLSDLSIQIYQQLIKIAEGIMQPMIVSAMLETESIQGLSGVKQTGYRKRTSSMDGDNSYSLEAVVRQLNIFNSIMCDHGLDPEIIQQVFKQLFYMINSVSLNNLLLRKDVCSWSTGMQLRYNISQLEEWLRGKNLQASGGAQTMEPLIQAAQLLQLKKKTEEDAEAICSLCTSLTTQQIVKILNLYTPVNEFEERVTVSFIRIIQAQLQERNDPPQLLLDSKFMFPVLFPFNPSAITLDTVQIPNTLNLDFLIKV
;
A
#
# COMPACT_ATOMS: atom_id res chain seq x y z
N MET A 1 1.61 30.86 -16.09
CA MET A 1 2.11 32.23 -15.84
C MET A 1 1.37 32.96 -14.71
N SER A 2 0.31 32.41 -14.12
CA SER A 2 -0.48 33.13 -13.09
C SER A 2 0.19 33.28 -11.72
N SER A 3 1.29 32.54 -11.46
CA SER A 3 1.94 32.50 -10.13
C SER A 3 3.32 33.16 -10.08
N ASN A 4 3.81 33.69 -11.21
CA ASN A 4 5.15 34.28 -11.27
C ASN A 4 5.16 35.72 -10.75
N THR A 5 6.23 36.11 -10.07
CA THR A 5 6.52 37.52 -9.78
C THR A 5 7.00 38.27 -11.03
N THR A 6 6.95 39.60 -11.02
CA THR A 6 7.50 40.45 -12.10
C THR A 6 8.96 40.09 -12.37
N LYS A 7 9.76 39.89 -11.31
CA LYS A 7 11.18 39.54 -11.42
C LYS A 7 11.38 38.16 -12.06
N GLN A 8 10.57 37.17 -11.70
CA GLN A 8 10.63 35.84 -12.32
C GLN A 8 10.27 35.88 -13.82
N ASN A 9 9.35 36.74 -14.23
CA ASN A 9 9.00 36.91 -15.64
C ASN A 9 10.15 37.53 -16.47
N GLU A 10 11.03 38.34 -15.86
CA GLU A 10 12.22 38.87 -16.54
C GLU A 10 13.19 37.76 -16.97
N HIS A 11 13.19 36.62 -16.27
CA HIS A 11 14.08 35.48 -16.50
C HIS A 11 13.55 34.46 -17.50
N CYS A 12 12.41 34.72 -18.16
CA CYS A 12 11.90 33.84 -19.20
C CYS A 12 12.87 33.78 -20.40
N LEU A 13 13.05 32.58 -20.96
CA LEU A 13 13.79 32.39 -22.21
C LEU A 13 13.12 33.17 -23.35
N ARG A 14 13.93 33.86 -24.17
CA ARG A 14 13.43 34.74 -25.24
C ARG A 14 13.61 34.20 -26.66
N ASN A 15 14.56 33.30 -26.86
CA ASN A 15 15.03 32.93 -28.20
C ASN A 15 14.68 31.51 -28.64
N PHE A 16 14.50 30.57 -27.69
CA PHE A 16 14.32 29.16 -27.99
C PHE A 16 13.09 28.61 -27.29
N ASP A 17 12.30 27.83 -28.03
CA ASP A 17 11.30 26.95 -27.42
C ASP A 17 11.94 25.59 -27.11
N LEU A 18 11.80 25.16 -25.87
CA LEU A 18 12.34 23.91 -25.36
C LEU A 18 11.26 22.82 -25.19
N THR A 19 10.10 22.94 -25.83
CA THR A 19 8.99 21.98 -25.71
C THR A 19 9.42 20.53 -25.93
N GLU A 20 10.19 20.25 -26.98
CA GLU A 20 10.68 18.88 -27.26
C GLU A 20 11.62 18.37 -26.15
N TYR A 21 12.51 19.22 -25.63
CA TYR A 21 13.38 18.87 -24.52
C TYR A 21 12.60 18.62 -23.22
N ARG A 22 11.51 19.36 -22.97
CA ARG A 22 10.62 19.11 -21.82
C ARG A 22 9.97 17.72 -21.91
N GLN A 23 9.61 17.26 -23.10
CA GLN A 23 9.10 15.89 -23.28
C GLN A 23 10.16 14.84 -22.94
N VAL A 24 11.39 15.00 -23.44
CA VAL A 24 12.50 14.09 -23.12
C VAL A 24 12.77 14.03 -21.62
N LEU A 25 12.76 15.18 -20.93
CA LEU A 25 12.91 15.24 -19.47
C LEU A 25 11.74 14.60 -18.73
N SER A 26 10.51 14.74 -19.24
CA SER A 26 9.32 14.07 -18.70
C SER A 26 9.45 12.55 -18.81
N ASP A 27 9.87 12.02 -19.96
CA ASP A 27 10.06 10.59 -20.17
C ASP A 27 11.15 10.03 -19.25
N LEU A 28 12.26 10.76 -19.07
CA LEU A 28 13.30 10.42 -18.11
C LEU A 28 12.78 10.43 -16.67
N SER A 29 11.95 11.41 -16.30
CA SER A 29 11.35 11.51 -14.97
C SER A 29 10.45 10.32 -14.66
N ILE A 30 9.69 9.84 -15.66
CA ILE A 30 8.90 8.61 -15.55
C ILE A 30 9.80 7.40 -15.25
N GLN A 31 10.92 7.25 -15.97
CA GLN A 31 11.85 6.14 -15.75
C GLN A 31 12.47 6.18 -14.35
N ILE A 32 12.88 7.36 -13.88
CA ILE A 32 13.43 7.56 -12.53
C ILE A 32 12.37 7.22 -11.47
N TYR A 33 11.12 7.68 -11.64
CA TYR A 33 10.02 7.35 -10.74
C TYR A 33 9.78 5.84 -10.68
N GLN A 34 9.71 5.16 -11.83
CA GLN A 34 9.55 3.71 -11.87
C GLN A 34 10.67 2.97 -11.13
N GLN A 35 11.91 3.46 -11.26
CA GLN A 35 13.06 2.89 -10.55
C GLN A 35 12.97 3.15 -9.04
N LEU A 36 12.56 4.35 -8.62
CA LEU A 36 12.32 4.69 -7.22
C LEU A 36 11.31 3.73 -6.59
N ILE A 37 10.18 3.49 -7.26
CA ILE A 37 9.16 2.56 -6.78
C ILE A 37 9.73 1.14 -6.66
N LYS A 38 10.41 0.63 -7.70
CA LYS A 38 11.01 -0.73 -7.66
C LYS A 38 12.00 -0.91 -6.50
N ILE A 39 12.80 0.11 -6.20
CA ILE A 39 13.72 0.08 -5.05
C ILE A 39 12.95 0.03 -3.74
N ALA A 40 11.94 0.90 -3.58
CA ALA A 40 11.12 0.93 -2.38
C ALA A 40 10.34 -0.38 -2.18
N GLU A 41 9.81 -0.96 -3.25
CA GLU A 41 9.14 -2.27 -3.25
C GLU A 41 10.10 -3.38 -2.82
N GLY A 42 11.31 -3.42 -3.38
CA GLY A 42 12.32 -4.43 -3.02
C GLY A 42 12.72 -4.38 -1.54
N ILE A 43 12.70 -3.20 -0.92
CA ILE A 43 12.98 -3.03 0.52
C ILE A 43 11.78 -3.48 1.38
N MET A 44 10.56 -3.13 0.97
CA MET A 44 9.34 -3.34 1.76
C MET A 44 8.81 -4.78 1.65
N GLN A 45 8.93 -5.41 0.49
CA GLN A 45 8.35 -6.72 0.20
C GLN A 45 8.64 -7.80 1.26
N PRO A 46 9.89 -7.99 1.76
CA PRO A 46 10.16 -8.99 2.79
C PRO A 46 9.48 -8.68 4.15
N MET A 47 9.10 -7.42 4.39
CA MET A 47 8.46 -6.99 5.63
C MET A 47 6.95 -7.24 5.64
N ILE A 48 6.29 -7.11 4.49
CA ILE A 48 4.82 -7.01 4.41
C ILE A 48 4.13 -8.26 4.96
N VAL A 49 4.52 -9.46 4.52
CA VAL A 49 3.84 -10.70 4.93
C VAL A 49 3.98 -10.93 6.43
N SER A 50 5.20 -10.83 6.94
CA SER A 50 5.48 -10.99 8.36
C SER A 50 4.73 -9.96 9.21
N ALA A 51 4.72 -8.70 8.79
CA ALA A 51 4.11 -7.62 9.56
C ALA A 51 2.57 -7.63 9.50
N MET A 52 1.99 -7.94 8.35
CA MET A 52 0.55 -7.84 8.13
C MET A 52 -0.22 -9.10 8.53
N LEU A 53 0.39 -10.29 8.43
CA LEU A 53 -0.32 -11.56 8.58
C LEU A 53 0.22 -12.48 9.68
N GLU A 54 1.54 -12.47 9.93
CA GLU A 54 2.17 -13.47 10.80
C GLU A 54 2.44 -12.96 12.22
N THR A 55 2.82 -11.69 12.34
CA THR A 55 3.15 -11.08 13.63
C THR A 55 1.89 -10.64 14.36
N GLU A 56 1.64 -11.23 15.52
CA GLU A 56 0.55 -10.84 16.41
C GLU A 56 0.85 -9.46 17.00
N SER A 57 0.12 -8.43 16.54
CA SER A 57 0.23 -7.06 17.09
C SER A 57 -0.79 -6.79 18.19
N ILE A 58 -1.84 -7.61 18.32
CA ILE A 58 -2.80 -7.54 19.42
C ILE A 58 -2.55 -8.72 20.37
N GLN A 59 -2.06 -8.44 21.57
CA GLN A 59 -1.71 -9.50 22.54
C GLN A 59 -2.93 -10.31 22.98
N GLY A 60 -2.79 -11.64 22.97
CA GLY A 60 -3.79 -12.58 23.49
C GLY A 60 -4.98 -12.83 22.55
N LEU A 61 -4.91 -12.36 21.30
CA LEU A 61 -5.98 -12.52 20.33
C LEU A 61 -6.03 -13.95 19.76
N SER A 62 -4.88 -14.60 19.67
CA SER A 62 -4.76 -16.05 19.47
C SER A 62 -5.00 -16.79 20.80
N GLY A 63 -6.27 -16.91 21.20
CA GLY A 63 -6.69 -17.68 22.37
C GLY A 63 -6.06 -19.08 22.37
N VAL A 64 -5.37 -19.40 23.48
CA VAL A 64 -4.73 -20.69 23.82
C VAL A 64 -4.07 -21.39 22.63
N LYS A 65 -2.75 -21.18 22.45
CA LYS A 65 -1.90 -22.10 21.69
C LYS A 65 -2.27 -23.53 22.07
N GLN A 66 -2.72 -24.33 21.09
CA GLN A 66 -3.03 -25.74 21.29
C GLN A 66 -1.91 -26.39 22.11
N THR A 67 -2.29 -26.88 23.29
CA THR A 67 -1.49 -27.73 24.17
C THR A 67 -1.05 -28.96 23.39
N GLY A 68 0.14 -28.91 22.78
CA GLY A 68 0.69 -30.01 22.01
C GLY A 68 1.92 -29.65 21.18
N TYR A 69 2.02 -28.43 20.67
CA TYR A 69 3.23 -27.94 20.04
C TYR A 69 4.08 -27.18 21.04
N ARG A 70 4.85 -27.92 21.85
CA ARG A 70 6.07 -27.39 22.46
C ARG A 70 6.91 -26.83 21.30
N LYS A 71 6.89 -25.50 21.09
CA LYS A 71 8.00 -24.81 20.43
C LYS A 71 9.23 -25.22 21.24
N ARG A 72 10.04 -26.10 20.68
CA ARG A 72 11.43 -26.26 21.10
C ARG A 72 12.00 -24.85 21.11
N THR A 73 12.57 -24.46 22.23
CA THR A 73 13.53 -23.36 22.28
C THR A 73 14.71 -23.79 21.43
N SER A 74 14.62 -23.57 20.11
CA SER A 74 15.74 -23.67 19.19
C SER A 74 16.45 -22.33 19.24
N SER A 75 17.53 -22.33 20.01
CA SER A 75 18.65 -21.42 19.86
C SER A 75 19.09 -21.41 18.38
N MET A 76 19.31 -20.20 17.85
CA MET A 76 20.05 -19.89 16.63
C MET A 76 19.47 -20.45 15.31
N ASP A 77 18.46 -19.76 14.79
CA ASP A 77 18.33 -19.48 13.35
C ASP A 77 17.62 -18.11 13.23
N GLY A 78 18.07 -17.25 12.31
CA GLY A 78 17.76 -15.82 12.28
C GLY A 78 16.27 -15.48 12.30
N ASP A 79 15.81 -14.91 13.41
CA ASP A 79 14.44 -14.43 13.62
C ASP A 79 14.24 -13.11 12.88
N ASN A 80 14.09 -13.18 11.55
CA ASN A 80 13.84 -12.03 10.69
C ASN A 80 12.33 -11.74 10.59
N SER A 81 11.60 -11.84 11.71
CA SER A 81 10.19 -11.48 11.77
C SER A 81 10.07 -9.95 11.83
N TYR A 82 9.48 -9.35 10.79
CA TYR A 82 9.14 -7.94 10.77
C TYR A 82 7.78 -7.69 11.44
N SER A 83 7.72 -6.69 12.31
CA SER A 83 6.48 -6.18 12.90
C SER A 83 5.89 -5.04 12.06
N LEU A 84 4.64 -4.66 12.37
CA LEU A 84 4.02 -3.47 11.81
C LEU A 84 4.84 -2.20 12.07
N GLU A 85 5.49 -2.08 13.23
CA GLU A 85 6.34 -0.92 13.52
C GLU A 85 7.54 -0.82 12.57
N ALA A 86 8.07 -1.95 12.09
CA ALA A 86 9.15 -1.97 11.11
C ALA A 86 8.69 -1.37 9.77
N VAL A 87 7.48 -1.74 9.31
CA VAL A 87 6.88 -1.18 8.09
C VAL A 87 6.65 0.32 8.26
N VAL A 88 6.04 0.75 9.37
CA VAL A 88 5.79 2.18 9.66
C VAL A 88 7.10 2.97 9.75
N ARG A 89 8.14 2.40 10.36
CA ARG A 89 9.48 3.01 10.40
C ARG A 89 10.05 3.19 8.99
N GLN A 90 9.92 2.17 8.13
CA GLN A 90 10.41 2.24 6.76
C GLN A 90 9.65 3.32 5.94
N LEU A 91 8.33 3.41 6.09
CA LEU A 91 7.52 4.47 5.48
C LEU A 91 7.96 5.87 5.96
N ASN A 92 8.29 6.03 7.25
CA ASN A 92 8.84 7.28 7.78
C ASN A 92 10.19 7.65 7.16
N ILE A 93 11.09 6.68 6.97
CA ILE A 93 12.38 6.90 6.33
C ILE A 93 12.19 7.40 4.89
N PHE A 94 11.33 6.73 4.11
CA PHE A 94 11.02 7.17 2.74
C PHE A 94 10.43 8.58 2.71
N ASN A 95 9.48 8.89 3.60
CA ASN A 95 8.88 10.22 3.67
C ASN A 95 9.93 11.29 4.01
N SER A 96 10.78 11.05 5.01
CA SER A 96 11.83 12.00 5.40
C SER A 96 12.75 12.29 4.23
N ILE A 97 13.30 11.23 3.60
CA ILE A 97 14.23 11.37 2.47
C ILE A 97 13.58 12.17 1.33
N MET A 98 12.34 11.85 0.94
CA MET A 98 11.67 12.59 -0.13
C MET A 98 11.43 14.07 0.22
N CYS A 99 11.06 14.37 1.47
CA CYS A 99 10.92 15.75 1.93
C CYS A 99 12.26 16.49 1.97
N ASP A 100 13.31 15.85 2.47
CA ASP A 100 14.65 16.43 2.60
C ASP A 100 15.27 16.74 1.22
N HIS A 101 14.94 15.92 0.21
CA HIS A 101 15.31 16.16 -1.18
C HIS A 101 14.42 17.17 -1.93
N GLY A 102 13.40 17.74 -1.27
CA GLY A 102 12.53 18.75 -1.86
C GLY A 102 11.62 18.21 -2.96
N LEU A 103 11.22 16.94 -2.87
CA LEU A 103 10.33 16.33 -3.86
C LEU A 103 8.94 16.96 -3.78
N ASP A 104 8.31 17.18 -4.93
CA ASP A 104 6.99 17.82 -5.00
C ASP A 104 5.95 17.02 -4.19
N PRO A 105 5.09 17.69 -3.39
CA PRO A 105 4.11 17.01 -2.55
C PRO A 105 3.18 16.06 -3.32
N GLU A 106 2.82 16.41 -4.56
CA GLU A 106 1.98 15.57 -5.42
C GLU A 106 2.70 14.30 -5.89
N ILE A 107 4.03 14.34 -6.04
CA ILE A 107 4.84 13.15 -6.34
C ILE A 107 4.95 12.26 -5.10
N ILE A 108 5.16 12.86 -3.92
CA ILE A 108 5.17 12.12 -2.64
C ILE A 108 3.85 11.38 -2.43
N GLN A 109 2.71 12.04 -2.71
CA GLN A 109 1.39 11.41 -2.65
C GLN A 109 1.27 10.21 -3.60
N GLN A 110 1.73 10.33 -4.84
CA GLN A 110 1.71 9.24 -5.81
C GLN A 110 2.60 8.06 -5.39
N VAL A 111 3.78 8.33 -4.81
CA VAL A 111 4.64 7.29 -4.23
C VAL A 111 3.91 6.52 -3.14
N PHE A 112 3.30 7.20 -2.16
CA PHE A 112 2.60 6.51 -1.07
C PHE A 112 1.32 5.80 -1.52
N LYS A 113 0.63 6.30 -2.54
CA LYS A 113 -0.46 5.56 -3.19
C LYS A 113 0.03 4.21 -3.74
N GLN A 114 1.17 4.21 -4.43
CA GLN A 114 1.77 3.00 -4.99
C GLN A 114 2.25 2.04 -3.89
N LEU A 115 2.90 2.54 -2.84
CA LEU A 115 3.36 1.71 -1.73
C LEU A 115 2.20 1.05 -0.97
N PHE A 116 1.09 1.75 -0.77
CA PHE A 116 -0.10 1.18 -0.13
C PHE A 116 -0.75 0.10 -1.01
N TYR A 117 -0.79 0.32 -2.33
CA TYR A 117 -1.24 -0.72 -3.25
C TYR A 117 -0.36 -1.99 -3.20
N MET A 118 0.95 -1.84 -3.07
CA MET A 118 1.85 -2.98 -2.85
C MET A 118 1.52 -3.71 -1.53
N ILE A 119 1.35 -2.98 -0.42
CA ILE A 119 0.99 -3.58 0.88
C ILE A 119 -0.32 -4.38 0.74
N ASN A 120 -1.34 -3.79 0.10
CA ASN A 120 -2.62 -4.43 -0.20
C ASN A 120 -2.44 -5.70 -1.02
N SER A 121 -1.78 -5.62 -2.18
CA SER A 121 -1.64 -6.73 -3.12
C SER A 121 -0.82 -7.89 -2.53
N VAL A 122 0.31 -7.61 -1.87
CA VAL A 122 1.14 -8.64 -1.25
C VAL A 122 0.40 -9.32 -0.10
N SER A 123 -0.29 -8.56 0.76
CA SER A 123 -1.04 -9.11 1.89
C SER A 123 -2.23 -9.94 1.43
N LEU A 124 -3.05 -9.42 0.51
CA LEU A 124 -4.22 -10.11 0.00
C LEU A 124 -3.84 -11.37 -0.78
N ASN A 125 -2.80 -11.32 -1.62
CA ASN A 125 -2.34 -12.50 -2.34
C ASN A 125 -1.86 -13.60 -1.37
N ASN A 126 -1.15 -13.25 -0.31
CA ASN A 126 -0.75 -14.24 0.70
C ASN A 126 -1.95 -14.81 1.46
N LEU A 127 -2.94 -13.98 1.80
CA LEU A 127 -4.20 -14.43 2.40
C LEU A 127 -4.93 -15.43 1.49
N LEU A 128 -4.99 -15.17 0.19
CA LEU A 128 -5.66 -16.03 -0.81
C LEU A 128 -4.91 -17.34 -1.11
N LEU A 129 -3.64 -17.43 -0.76
CA LEU A 129 -2.78 -18.59 -1.01
C LEU A 129 -2.56 -19.47 0.22
N ARG A 130 -2.80 -18.95 1.43
CA ARG A 130 -2.46 -19.61 2.70
C ARG A 130 -3.70 -19.83 3.58
N LYS A 131 -3.90 -21.07 4.02
CA LYS A 131 -5.01 -21.46 4.90
C LYS A 131 -4.79 -21.07 6.36
N ASP A 132 -3.52 -21.01 6.79
CA ASP A 132 -3.10 -20.75 8.17
C ASP A 132 -3.33 -19.30 8.63
N VAL A 133 -3.64 -18.41 7.69
CA VAL A 133 -3.88 -16.96 7.92
C VAL A 133 -5.33 -16.55 7.62
N CYS A 134 -6.24 -17.52 7.40
CA CYS A 134 -7.66 -17.24 7.15
C CYS A 134 -8.50 -17.56 8.38
N SER A 135 -8.46 -16.70 9.42
CA SER A 135 -9.25 -16.86 10.64
C SER A 135 -9.89 -15.54 11.08
N TRP A 136 -10.83 -15.60 12.04
CA TRP A 136 -11.38 -14.40 12.67
C TRP A 136 -10.29 -13.54 13.31
N SER A 137 -9.33 -14.17 14.00
CA SER A 137 -8.21 -13.48 14.66
C SER A 137 -7.34 -12.73 13.66
N THR A 138 -7.02 -13.33 12.51
CA THR A 138 -6.29 -12.64 11.44
C THR A 138 -7.09 -11.46 10.87
N GLY A 139 -8.41 -11.60 10.74
CA GLY A 139 -9.27 -10.49 10.34
C GLY A 139 -9.17 -9.30 11.30
N MET A 140 -9.23 -9.55 12.61
CA MET A 140 -9.10 -8.50 13.62
C MET A 140 -7.70 -7.86 13.59
N GLN A 141 -6.65 -8.67 13.47
CA GLN A 141 -5.27 -8.21 13.36
C GLN A 141 -5.06 -7.31 12.13
N LEU A 142 -5.57 -7.73 10.97
CA LEU A 142 -5.50 -6.95 9.74
C LEU A 142 -6.23 -5.61 9.88
N ARG A 143 -7.43 -5.58 10.48
CA ARG A 143 -8.15 -4.32 10.73
C ARG A 143 -7.35 -3.35 11.59
N TYR A 144 -6.74 -3.85 12.67
CA TYR A 144 -5.86 -3.03 13.49
C TYR A 144 -4.66 -2.51 12.68
N ASN A 145 -3.95 -3.39 11.99
CA ASN A 145 -2.77 -3.00 11.20
C ASN A 145 -3.10 -1.96 10.12
N ILE A 146 -4.22 -2.14 9.41
CA ILE A 146 -4.68 -1.18 8.41
C ILE A 146 -5.02 0.16 9.07
N SER A 147 -5.70 0.17 10.21
CA SER A 147 -6.03 1.42 10.93
C SER A 147 -4.79 2.21 11.33
N GLN A 148 -3.70 1.53 11.72
CA GLN A 148 -2.42 2.18 12.03
C GLN A 148 -1.76 2.77 10.77
N LEU A 149 -1.88 2.13 9.61
CA LEU A 149 -1.40 2.65 8.33
C LEU A 149 -2.22 3.85 7.86
N GLU A 150 -3.54 3.83 8.04
CA GLU A 150 -4.43 4.97 7.75
C GLU A 150 -4.14 6.17 8.66
N GLU A 151 -3.92 5.91 9.96
CA GLU A 151 -3.51 6.95 10.91
C GLU A 151 -2.13 7.52 10.54
N TRP A 152 -1.20 6.67 10.07
CA TRP A 152 0.09 7.13 9.57
C TRP A 152 -0.06 8.07 8.36
N LEU A 153 -0.90 7.73 7.38
CA LEU A 153 -1.22 8.64 6.27
C LEU A 153 -1.77 9.97 6.80
N ARG A 154 -2.55 9.95 7.88
CA ARG A 154 -3.18 11.15 8.45
C ARG A 154 -2.13 12.03 9.10
N GLY A 155 -1.26 11.43 9.92
CA GLY A 155 -0.15 12.11 10.57
C GLY A 155 0.87 12.73 9.60
N LYS A 156 0.91 12.27 8.34
CA LYS A 156 1.77 12.83 7.27
C LYS A 156 1.05 13.76 6.29
N ASN A 157 -0.23 14.08 6.51
CA ASN A 157 -1.07 14.85 5.58
C ASN A 157 -1.19 14.22 4.18
N LEU A 158 -1.15 12.88 4.10
CA LEU A 158 -1.22 12.11 2.86
C LEU A 158 -2.60 11.49 2.61
N GLN A 159 -3.65 11.93 3.31
CA GLN A 159 -5.02 11.40 3.16
C GLN A 159 -5.57 11.56 1.73
N ALA A 160 -5.20 12.65 1.04
CA ALA A 160 -5.61 12.92 -0.33
C ALA A 160 -4.86 12.08 -1.38
N SER A 161 -3.83 11.31 -1.00
CA SER A 161 -3.01 10.54 -1.93
C SER A 161 -3.77 9.44 -2.68
N GLY A 162 -4.92 9.00 -2.18
CA GLY A 162 -5.60 7.81 -2.68
C GLY A 162 -5.07 6.50 -2.07
N GLY A 163 -4.07 6.55 -1.19
CA GLY A 163 -3.44 5.36 -0.61
C GLY A 163 -4.39 4.49 0.22
N ALA A 164 -5.23 5.09 1.07
CA ALA A 164 -6.22 4.36 1.86
C ALA A 164 -7.23 3.61 0.96
N GLN A 165 -7.66 4.24 -0.13
CA GLN A 165 -8.60 3.66 -1.10
C GLN A 165 -8.01 2.43 -1.81
N THR A 166 -6.67 2.38 -1.99
CA THR A 166 -6.03 1.18 -2.57
C THR A 166 -6.08 -0.05 -1.65
N MET A 167 -6.33 0.14 -0.34
CA MET A 167 -6.40 -0.92 0.66
C MET A 167 -7.79 -1.54 0.78
N GLU A 168 -8.80 -0.98 0.11
CA GLU A 168 -10.20 -1.41 0.20
C GLU A 168 -10.40 -2.92 0.00
N PRO A 169 -9.74 -3.61 -0.97
CA PRO A 169 -9.86 -5.06 -1.10
C PRO A 169 -9.40 -5.82 0.17
N LEU A 170 -8.28 -5.41 0.78
CA LEU A 170 -7.80 -6.04 2.01
C LEU A 170 -8.68 -5.71 3.23
N ILE A 171 -9.24 -4.50 3.29
CA ILE A 171 -10.22 -4.09 4.31
C ILE A 171 -11.44 -5.03 4.25
N GLN A 172 -12.02 -5.19 3.06
CA GLN A 172 -13.18 -6.08 2.85
C GLN A 172 -12.83 -7.54 3.15
N ALA A 173 -11.64 -8.01 2.79
CA ALA A 173 -11.19 -9.35 3.14
C ALA A 173 -11.09 -9.54 4.66
N ALA A 174 -10.54 -8.57 5.38
CA ALA A 174 -10.46 -8.60 6.84
C ALA A 174 -11.84 -8.59 7.51
N GLN A 175 -12.79 -7.82 6.96
CA GLN A 175 -14.18 -7.81 7.41
C GLN A 175 -14.91 -9.13 7.12
N LEU A 176 -14.72 -9.70 5.92
CA LEU A 176 -15.28 -11.00 5.52
C LEU A 176 -14.85 -12.12 6.49
N LEU A 177 -13.60 -12.11 6.94
CA LEU A 177 -13.12 -13.07 7.95
C LEU A 177 -13.90 -12.95 9.27
N GLN A 178 -14.41 -11.77 9.63
CA GLN A 178 -15.11 -11.51 10.89
C GLN A 178 -16.63 -11.65 10.82
N LEU A 179 -17.24 -11.58 9.63
CA LEU A 179 -18.68 -11.73 9.47
C LEU A 179 -19.15 -13.14 9.82
N LYS A 180 -20.43 -13.25 10.19
CA LYS A 180 -21.13 -14.54 10.29
C LYS A 180 -21.27 -15.15 8.88
N LYS A 181 -21.33 -16.48 8.81
CA LYS A 181 -21.22 -17.24 7.55
C LYS A 181 -22.21 -18.42 7.53
N LYS A 182 -23.44 -18.20 8.05
CA LYS A 182 -24.41 -19.28 8.30
C LYS A 182 -25.72 -19.12 7.56
N THR A 183 -26.35 -17.94 7.63
CA THR A 183 -27.71 -17.71 7.12
C THR A 183 -27.70 -17.08 5.74
N GLU A 184 -28.84 -17.07 5.05
CA GLU A 184 -28.97 -16.35 3.78
C GLU A 184 -28.80 -14.84 3.97
N GLU A 185 -29.27 -14.29 5.10
CA GLU A 185 -29.02 -12.89 5.50
C GLU A 185 -27.52 -12.58 5.66
N ASP A 186 -26.74 -13.52 6.24
CA ASP A 186 -25.28 -13.38 6.32
C ASP A 186 -24.65 -13.35 4.93
N ALA A 187 -25.18 -14.15 3.99
CA ALA A 187 -24.71 -14.18 2.61
C ALA A 187 -25.00 -12.85 1.88
N GLU A 188 -26.20 -12.31 2.03
CA GLU A 188 -26.58 -11.00 1.48
C GLU A 188 -25.70 -9.88 2.05
N ALA A 189 -25.42 -9.90 3.36
CA ALA A 189 -24.54 -8.94 4.00
C ALA A 189 -23.11 -8.99 3.43
N ILE A 190 -22.57 -10.20 3.20
CA ILE A 190 -21.26 -10.38 2.56
C ILE A 190 -21.27 -9.82 1.13
N CYS A 191 -22.30 -10.14 0.34
CA CYS A 191 -22.43 -9.69 -1.04
C CYS A 191 -22.53 -8.17 -1.16
N SER A 192 -23.26 -7.52 -0.24
CA SER A 192 -23.39 -6.07 -0.15
C SER A 192 -22.10 -5.38 0.28
N LEU A 193 -21.36 -5.99 1.21
CA LEU A 193 -20.09 -5.45 1.71
C LEU A 193 -18.94 -5.59 0.70
N CYS A 194 -18.79 -6.76 0.08
CA CYS A 194 -17.61 -7.14 -0.69
C CYS A 194 -17.67 -6.63 -2.14
N THR A 195 -17.68 -5.32 -2.34
CA THR A 195 -17.76 -4.66 -3.65
C THR A 195 -16.41 -4.53 -4.37
N SER A 196 -15.30 -4.54 -3.62
CA SER A 196 -13.93 -4.39 -4.13
C SER A 196 -13.17 -5.71 -4.22
N LEU A 197 -13.79 -6.82 -3.80
CA LEU A 197 -13.32 -8.18 -4.01
C LEU A 197 -14.06 -8.83 -5.18
N THR A 198 -13.37 -9.65 -5.96
CA THR A 198 -14.01 -10.48 -6.98
C THR A 198 -14.73 -11.66 -6.35
N THR A 199 -15.74 -12.19 -7.03
CA THR A 199 -16.46 -13.41 -6.62
C THR A 199 -15.50 -14.57 -6.34
N GLN A 200 -14.44 -14.72 -7.15
CA GLN A 200 -13.43 -15.76 -6.93
C GLN A 200 -12.62 -15.55 -5.64
N GLN A 201 -12.28 -14.31 -5.32
CA GLN A 201 -11.56 -13.97 -4.07
C GLN A 201 -12.43 -14.24 -2.85
N ILE A 202 -13.70 -13.83 -2.87
CA ILE A 202 -14.67 -14.08 -1.78
C ILE A 202 -14.79 -15.59 -1.54
N VAL A 203 -15.06 -16.34 -2.61
CA VAL A 203 -15.18 -17.81 -2.53
C VAL A 203 -13.89 -18.45 -2.02
N LYS A 204 -12.72 -17.96 -2.44
CA LYS A 204 -11.43 -18.48 -1.99
C LYS A 204 -11.23 -18.25 -0.48
N ILE A 205 -11.49 -17.05 0.01
CA ILE A 205 -11.39 -16.72 1.45
C ILE A 205 -12.33 -17.61 2.27
N LEU A 206 -13.60 -17.76 1.84
CA LEU A 206 -14.57 -18.62 2.52
C LEU A 206 -14.13 -20.09 2.57
N ASN A 207 -13.53 -20.61 1.50
CA ASN A 207 -12.99 -21.97 1.47
C ASN A 207 -11.77 -22.16 2.37
N LEU A 208 -10.92 -21.14 2.50
CA LEU A 208 -9.71 -21.19 3.33
C LEU A 208 -9.99 -20.92 4.82
N TYR A 209 -11.16 -20.37 5.14
CA TYR A 209 -11.54 -20.02 6.51
C TYR A 209 -11.41 -21.20 7.47
N THR A 210 -10.53 -21.03 8.45
CA THR A 210 -10.21 -22.04 9.47
C THR A 210 -10.63 -21.52 10.84
N PRO A 211 -11.67 -22.11 11.45
CA PRO A 211 -12.10 -21.80 12.82
C PRO A 211 -10.96 -22.01 13.82
N VAL A 212 -10.70 -21.02 14.67
CA VAL A 212 -9.62 -21.09 15.68
C VAL A 212 -10.12 -21.19 17.12
N ASN A 213 -11.40 -20.94 17.38
CA ASN A 213 -12.01 -21.06 18.71
C ASN A 213 -13.40 -21.71 18.63
N GLU A 214 -13.97 -22.04 19.79
CA GLU A 214 -15.27 -22.74 19.92
C GLU A 214 -16.48 -21.92 19.45
N PHE A 215 -16.30 -20.61 19.23
CA PHE A 215 -17.35 -19.71 18.75
C PHE A 215 -17.37 -19.61 17.21
N GLU A 216 -16.40 -20.23 16.53
CA GLU A 216 -16.29 -20.26 15.08
C GLU A 216 -16.70 -21.62 14.53
N GLU A 217 -17.45 -21.60 13.44
CA GLU A 217 -17.80 -22.80 12.68
C GLU A 217 -17.22 -22.75 11.28
N ARG A 218 -16.96 -23.93 10.73
CA ARG A 218 -16.45 -24.05 9.36
C ARG A 218 -17.53 -23.62 8.37
N VAL A 219 -17.14 -22.87 7.35
CA VAL A 219 -18.05 -22.48 6.27
C VAL A 219 -18.51 -23.72 5.52
N THR A 220 -19.82 -23.85 5.33
CA THR A 220 -20.41 -24.98 4.61
C THR A 220 -20.35 -24.78 3.10
N VAL A 221 -20.29 -25.88 2.35
CA VAL A 221 -20.32 -25.83 0.88
C VAL A 221 -21.64 -25.25 0.37
N SER A 222 -22.76 -25.51 1.08
CA SER A 222 -24.06 -24.92 0.76
C SER A 222 -24.05 -23.39 0.88
N PHE A 223 -23.44 -22.85 1.94
CA PHE A 223 -23.30 -21.39 2.09
C PHE A 223 -22.49 -20.76 0.95
N ILE A 224 -21.38 -21.40 0.55
CA ILE A 224 -20.56 -20.93 -0.57
C ILE A 224 -21.36 -20.93 -1.88
N ARG A 225 -22.22 -21.93 -2.11
CA ARG A 225 -23.09 -21.98 -3.29
C ARG A 225 -24.13 -20.85 -3.30
N ILE A 226 -24.66 -20.45 -2.14
CA ILE A 226 -25.57 -19.31 -2.03
C ILE A 226 -24.86 -18.02 -2.46
N ILE A 227 -23.65 -17.77 -1.94
CA ILE A 227 -22.82 -16.63 -2.35
C ILE A 227 -22.56 -16.62 -3.86
N GLN A 228 -22.19 -17.77 -4.42
CA GLN A 228 -21.95 -17.90 -5.88
C GLN A 228 -23.19 -17.60 -6.70
N ALA A 229 -24.37 -18.05 -6.26
CA ALA A 229 -25.64 -17.76 -6.94
C ALA A 229 -26.00 -16.27 -6.85
N GLN A 230 -25.85 -15.65 -5.68
CA GLN A 230 -26.14 -14.22 -5.48
C GLN A 230 -25.19 -13.31 -6.27
N LEU A 231 -23.93 -13.72 -6.48
CA LEU A 231 -22.93 -12.94 -7.21
C LEU A 231 -22.84 -13.30 -8.70
N GLN A 232 -23.70 -14.18 -9.21
CA GLN A 232 -23.61 -14.69 -10.59
C GLN A 232 -23.72 -13.59 -11.65
N GLU A 233 -24.48 -12.52 -11.38
CA GLU A 233 -24.67 -11.40 -12.31
C GLU A 233 -23.50 -10.39 -12.32
N ARG A 234 -22.54 -10.52 -11.39
CA ARG A 234 -21.37 -9.64 -11.38
C ARG A 234 -20.47 -9.96 -12.56
N ASN A 235 -20.18 -8.95 -13.36
CA ASN A 235 -19.19 -9.03 -14.43
C ASN A 235 -17.76 -8.85 -13.87
N ASP A 236 -17.41 -9.68 -12.89
CA ASP A 236 -16.10 -9.63 -12.24
C ASP A 236 -15.02 -10.23 -13.16
N PRO A 237 -13.79 -9.69 -13.16
CA PRO A 237 -12.68 -10.33 -13.85
C PRO A 237 -12.39 -11.71 -13.25
N PRO A 238 -11.97 -12.70 -14.06
CA PRO A 238 -11.69 -14.06 -13.58
C PRO A 238 -10.36 -14.18 -12.80
N GLN A 239 -9.80 -13.05 -12.36
CA GLN A 239 -8.49 -12.99 -11.72
C GLN A 239 -8.63 -13.21 -10.20
N LEU A 240 -7.86 -14.16 -9.68
CA LEU A 240 -7.81 -14.44 -8.25
C LEU A 240 -6.83 -13.51 -7.51
N LEU A 241 -5.60 -13.38 -8.02
CA LEU A 241 -4.53 -12.62 -7.37
C LEU A 241 -4.44 -11.21 -7.94
N LEU A 242 -4.19 -10.22 -7.10
CA LEU A 242 -3.86 -8.87 -7.57
C LEU A 242 -2.49 -8.86 -8.25
N ASP A 243 -2.32 -8.03 -9.28
CA ASP A 243 -1.04 -7.83 -9.93
C ASP A 243 -0.11 -6.98 -9.04
N SER A 244 0.74 -7.64 -8.26
CA SER A 244 1.70 -6.96 -7.38
C SER A 244 2.75 -6.13 -8.14
N LYS A 245 2.84 -6.25 -9.47
CA LYS A 245 3.75 -5.46 -10.32
C LYS A 245 3.05 -4.28 -10.99
N PHE A 246 1.75 -4.13 -10.78
CA PHE A 246 1.00 -3.00 -11.33
C PHE A 246 1.54 -1.69 -10.77
N MET A 247 1.70 -0.70 -11.64
CA MET A 247 2.15 0.64 -11.28
C MET A 247 1.16 1.68 -11.79
N PHE A 248 0.69 2.56 -10.92
CA PHE A 248 -0.14 3.68 -11.35
C PHE A 248 0.66 4.60 -12.29
N PRO A 249 0.05 5.10 -13.37
CA PRO A 249 0.67 6.15 -14.19
C PRO A 249 1.01 7.36 -13.33
N VAL A 250 2.26 7.80 -13.40
CA VAL A 250 2.73 8.99 -12.68
C VAL A 250 2.43 10.25 -13.48
N LEU A 251 2.03 11.30 -12.78
CA LEU A 251 1.85 12.65 -13.30
C LEU A 251 2.86 13.58 -12.64
N PHE A 252 3.43 14.49 -13.44
CA PHE A 252 4.32 15.57 -12.98
C PHE A 252 3.63 16.92 -13.19
N PRO A 253 2.72 17.31 -12.27
CA PRO A 253 2.03 18.58 -12.36
C PRO A 253 3.02 19.72 -12.17
N PHE A 254 2.75 20.84 -12.83
CA PHE A 254 3.62 22.00 -12.74
C PHE A 254 3.57 22.62 -11.34
N ASN A 255 4.68 22.51 -10.60
CA ASN A 255 4.86 23.14 -9.30
C ASN A 255 5.85 24.32 -9.40
N PRO A 256 5.39 25.58 -9.46
CA PRO A 256 6.29 26.73 -9.56
C PRO A 256 7.09 26.94 -8.26
N SER A 257 8.38 27.25 -8.40
CA SER A 257 9.22 27.62 -7.26
C SER A 257 9.11 29.11 -6.93
N ALA A 258 9.13 29.44 -5.64
CA ALA A 258 9.24 30.82 -5.16
C ALA A 258 10.67 31.38 -5.20
N ILE A 259 11.67 30.54 -5.53
CA ILE A 259 13.08 30.95 -5.56
C ILE A 259 13.30 31.96 -6.68
N THR A 260 14.07 33.02 -6.36
CA THR A 260 14.54 33.99 -7.34
C THR A 260 15.95 33.61 -7.79
N LEU A 261 16.19 33.48 -9.10
CA LEU A 261 17.47 33.01 -9.62
C LEU A 261 18.65 33.91 -9.19
N ASP A 262 18.41 35.22 -9.11
CA ASP A 262 19.40 36.22 -8.66
C ASP A 262 19.90 35.99 -7.23
N THR A 263 19.13 35.28 -6.38
CA THR A 263 19.54 35.01 -4.99
C THR A 263 20.31 33.70 -4.85
N VAL A 264 20.35 32.85 -5.89
CA VAL A 264 21.01 31.55 -5.83
C VAL A 264 22.54 31.74 -5.78
N GLN A 265 23.19 31.09 -4.82
CA GLN A 265 24.64 31.07 -4.68
C GLN A 265 25.13 29.62 -4.78
N ILE A 266 26.29 29.43 -5.42
CA ILE A 266 26.91 28.11 -5.56
C ILE A 266 27.87 27.90 -4.38
N PRO A 267 27.68 26.86 -3.56
CA PRO A 267 28.62 26.54 -2.50
C PRO A 267 30.00 26.12 -3.06
N ASN A 268 31.08 26.59 -2.44
CA ASN A 268 32.46 26.23 -2.83
C ASN A 268 32.72 24.72 -2.77
N THR A 269 31.97 23.98 -1.96
CA THR A 269 32.07 22.52 -1.85
C THR A 269 31.74 21.77 -3.14
N LEU A 270 31.06 22.42 -4.09
CA LEU A 270 30.75 21.84 -5.40
C LEU A 270 31.91 21.98 -6.40
N ASN A 271 32.98 22.73 -6.07
CA ASN A 271 34.16 22.96 -6.93
C ASN A 271 33.80 23.48 -8.34
N LEU A 272 32.85 24.41 -8.41
CA LEU A 272 32.36 25.03 -9.64
C LEU A 272 32.89 26.46 -9.83
N ASP A 273 34.09 26.74 -9.33
CA ASP A 273 34.69 28.09 -9.30
C ASP A 273 34.96 28.67 -10.70
N PHE A 274 34.94 27.82 -11.73
CA PHE A 274 35.05 28.22 -13.14
C PHE A 274 33.76 28.86 -13.69
N LEU A 275 32.63 28.75 -12.98
CA LEU A 275 31.38 29.38 -13.36
C LEU A 275 31.32 30.82 -12.83
N ILE A 276 30.88 31.74 -13.69
CA ILE A 276 30.68 33.15 -13.35
C ILE A 276 29.18 33.42 -13.37
N LYS A 277 28.64 33.94 -12.27
CA LYS A 277 27.24 34.36 -12.18
C LYS A 277 27.05 35.66 -12.98
N VAL A 278 26.06 35.66 -13.87
CA VAL A 278 25.67 36.79 -14.73
C VAL A 278 24.27 37.25 -14.36
#